data_AF-A0A1H0ZC92-F1
#
_entry.id   AF-A0A1H0ZC92-F1
#
_cell.length_a   1.000
_cell.length_b   1.000
_cell.length_c   1.000
_cell.angle_alpha   90.00
_cell.angle_beta   90.00
_cell.angle_gamma   90.00
#
_symmetry.space_group_name_H-M   'P 1'
#
loop_
_entity.id
_entity.type
_entity.pdbx_description
1 polymer ?
#
loop_
_entity_poly.entity_id
_entity_poly.type
_entity_poly.pdbx_seq_one_letter_code
_entity_poly.pdbx_strand_id
1 'polypeptide(L)' 'MYTCICAGVTEPEVRACIHAGADSVEEIGDRCLAGTGCGTCVERLEELLEENRAASTTPSCPLSSGV' A
#
# COMPACT_ATOMS: atom_id res chain seq x y z
N MET A 1 9.02 -4.70 -12.14
CA MET A 1 8.26 -5.96 -12.24
C MET A 1 6.80 -5.65 -11.91
N TYR A 2 5.84 -6.39 -12.48
CA TYR A 2 4.42 -6.19 -12.20
C TYR A 2 4.06 -6.69 -10.80
N THR A 3 3.38 -5.84 -10.03
CA THR A 3 2.77 -6.20 -8.75
C THR A 3 1.38 -6.78 -8.97
N CYS A 4 0.62 -6.28 -9.95
CA CYS A 4 -0.64 -6.86 -10.38
C CYS A 4 -0.54 -7.26 -11.86
N ILE A 5 -0.61 -8.57 -12.14
CA ILE A 5 -0.56 -9.09 -13.52
C ILE A 5 -1.89 -8.84 -14.24
N CYS A 6 -3.03 -8.91 -13.54
CA CYS A 6 -4.36 -8.72 -14.13
C CYS A 6 -4.53 -7.33 -14.74
N ALA A 7 -4.13 -6.29 -14.00
CA ALA A 7 -4.23 -4.90 -14.43
C ALA A 7 -2.94 -4.38 -15.08
N GLY A 8 -1.86 -5.19 -15.12
CA GLY A 8 -0.57 -4.76 -15.65
C GLY A 8 0.11 -3.66 -14.84
N VAL A 9 -0.14 -3.60 -13.53
CA VAL A 9 0.36 -2.54 -12.63
C VAL A 9 1.68 -2.96 -12.01
N THR A 10 2.64 -2.05 -11.99
CA THR A 10 3.96 -2.23 -11.39
C THR A 10 4.05 -1.67 -9.98
N GLU A 11 5.01 -2.15 -9.19
CA GLU A 11 5.25 -1.66 -7.82
C GLU A 11 5.41 -0.14 -7.71
N PRO A 12 6.17 0.57 -8.59
CA PRO A 12 6.27 2.02 -8.53
C PRO A 12 4.93 2.72 -8.80
N GLU A 13 4.05 2.16 -9.65
CA GLU A 13 2.71 2.71 -9.86
C GLU A 13 1.85 2.57 -8.61
N VAL A 14 1.90 1.40 -7.95
CA VAL A 14 1.22 1.20 -6.66
C VAL A 14 1.73 2.20 -5.62
N ARG A 15 3.06 2.35 -5.48
CA ARG A 15 3.66 3.31 -4.55
C ARG A 15 3.27 4.75 -4.88
N ALA A 16 3.11 5.10 -6.15
CA ALA A 16 2.62 6.41 -6.56
C ALA A 16 1.16 6.62 -6.12
N CYS A 17 0.29 5.60 -6.22
CA CYS A 17 -1.07 5.66 -5.70
C CYS A 17 -1.10 5.86 -4.18
N ILE A 18 -0.26 5.13 -3.46
CA ILE A 18 -0.11 5.26 -2.00
C ILE A 18 0.36 6.67 -1.64
N HIS A 19 1.40 7.19 -2.32
CA HIS A 19 1.90 8.54 -2.08
C HIS A 19 0.90 9.64 -2.46
N ALA A 20 0.04 9.38 -3.44
CA ALA A 20 -1.08 10.25 -3.77
C ALA A 20 -2.23 10.20 -2.74
N GLY A 21 -2.09 9.41 -1.67
CA GLY A 21 -3.01 9.36 -0.54
C GLY A 21 -3.92 8.12 -0.50
N ALA A 22 -3.62 7.05 -1.23
CA ALA A 22 -4.34 5.79 -1.05
C ALA A 22 -3.86 5.07 0.21
N ASP A 23 -4.77 4.77 1.14
CA ASP A 23 -4.47 4.09 2.42
C ASP A 23 -5.02 2.65 2.49
N SER A 24 -5.65 2.16 1.43
CA SER A 24 -6.28 0.84 1.41
C SER A 24 -6.21 0.21 0.02
N VAL A 25 -6.26 -1.13 -0.03
CA VAL A 25 -6.25 -1.90 -1.29
C VAL A 25 -7.41 -1.51 -2.19
N GLU A 26 -8.58 -1.24 -1.61
CA GLU A 26 -9.76 -0.78 -2.35
C GLU A 26 -9.49 0.54 -3.07
N GLU A 27 -8.90 1.52 -2.38
CA GLU A 27 -8.56 2.83 -2.96
C GLU A 27 -7.41 2.76 -3.97
N ILE A 28 -6.48 1.82 -3.78
CA ILE A 28 -5.49 1.46 -4.82
C ILE A 28 -6.22 0.91 -6.05
N GLY A 29 -7.22 0.05 -5.86
CA GLY A 29 -8.08 -0.49 -6.91
C GLY A 29 -8.85 0.58 -7.68
N ASP A 30 -9.44 1.56 -7.00
CA ASP A 30 -10.13 2.68 -7.66
C ASP A 30 -9.19 3.54 -8.52
N ARG A 31 -7.91 3.65 -8.13
CA ARG A 31 -6.93 4.52 -8.82
C ARG A 31 -6.15 3.82 -9.92
N CYS A 32 -5.74 2.57 -9.70
CA CYS A 32 -4.86 1.84 -10.63
C CYS A 32 -5.40 0.45 -11.02
N LEU A 33 -6.59 0.06 -10.57
CA LEU A 33 -7.23 -1.25 -10.83
C LEU A 33 -6.48 -2.45 -10.24
N ALA A 34 -5.35 -2.26 -9.55
CA ALA A 34 -4.68 -3.34 -8.83
C ALA A 34 -5.56 -3.85 -7.68
N GLY A 35 -5.62 -5.17 -7.49
CA GLY A 35 -6.45 -5.80 -6.44
C GLY A 35 -7.91 -6.04 -6.83
N THR A 36 -8.41 -5.48 -7.93
CA THR A 36 -9.80 -5.68 -8.40
C THR A 36 -10.05 -6.99 -9.15
N GLY A 37 -8.97 -7.70 -9.51
CA GLY A 37 -9.00 -8.93 -10.32
C GLY A 37 -8.97 -10.21 -9.49
N CYS A 38 -7.95 -11.06 -9.71
CA CYS A 38 -7.86 -12.37 -9.07
C CYS A 38 -7.49 -12.35 -7.58
N GLY A 39 -7.17 -11.18 -7.02
CA GLY A 39 -6.80 -11.03 -5.60
C GLY A 39 -5.38 -11.47 -5.21
N THR A 40 -4.61 -12.12 -6.08
CA THR A 40 -3.25 -12.61 -5.75
C THR A 40 -2.26 -11.50 -5.38
N CYS A 41 -2.48 -10.28 -5.85
CA CYS A 41 -1.65 -9.13 -5.50
C CYS A 41 -2.04 -8.47 -4.17
N VAL A 42 -3.17 -8.83 -3.55
CA VAL A 42 -3.74 -8.12 -2.40
C VAL A 42 -2.79 -8.14 -1.20
N GLU A 43 -2.27 -9.31 -0.82
CA GLU A 43 -1.30 -9.43 0.29
C GLU A 43 -0.08 -8.52 0.06
N ARG A 44 0.43 -8.46 -1.18
CA ARG A 44 1.57 -7.60 -1.52
C ARG A 44 1.23 -6.11 -1.46
N LEU A 45 -0.01 -5.74 -1.82
CA LEU A 45 -0.49 -4.35 -1.72
C LEU A 45 -0.61 -3.93 -0.24
N GLU A 46 -1.08 -4.83 0.63
CA GLU A 46 -1.16 -4.61 2.07
C GLU A 46 0.23 -4.39 2.68
N GLU A 47 1.21 -5.24 2.32
CA GLU A 47 2.61 -5.06 2.75
C GLU A 47 3.14 -3.68 2.35
N LEU A 48 2.92 -3.24 1.10
CA LEU A 48 3.38 -1.94 0.61
C LEU A 48 2.73 -0.76 1.37
N LEU A 49 1.47 -0.90 1.80
CA LEU A 49 0.76 0.06 2.63
C LEU A 49 1.32 0.10 4.05
N GLU A 50 1.64 -1.04 4.65
CA GLU A 50 2.30 -1.13 5.95
C GLU A 50 3.71 -0.52 5.91
N GLU A 51 4.50 -0.84 4.88
CA GLU A 51 5.82 -0.25 4.64
C GLU A 51 5.73 1.28 4.54
N ASN A 52 4.71 1.81 3.86
CA ASN A 52 4.50 3.25 3.74
C ASN A 52 4.13 3.90 5.08
N ARG A 53 3.21 3.28 5.85
CA ARG A 53 2.81 3.75 7.18
C ARG A 53 3.97 3.77 8.17
N ALA A 54 4.85 2.76 8.10
CA ALA A 54 6.08 2.71 8.87
C ALA A 54 7.05 3.83 8.46
N ALA A 55 7.14 4.16 7.16
CA ALA A 55 7.99 5.23 6.66
C ALA A 55 7.46 6.65 6.97
N SER A 56 6.13 6.85 7.00
CA SER A 56 5.52 8.15 7.34
C SER A 56 5.52 8.45 8.84
N THR A 57 5.77 7.44 9.68
CA THR A 57 5.96 7.64 11.11
C THR A 57 7.40 8.04 11.38
N THR A 58 7.68 9.34 11.30
CA THR A 58 8.74 9.89 12.16
C THR A 58 8.37 9.48 13.59
N PRO A 59 9.23 8.75 14.34
CA PRO A 59 8.89 8.31 15.68
C PRO A 59 8.93 9.51 16.63
N SER A 60 7.88 10.34 16.64
CA SER A 60 7.65 11.22 17.77
C SER A 60 7.09 10.39 18.91
N CYS A 61 8.04 9.92 19.72
CA CYS A 61 7.94 9.65 21.15
C CYS A 61 7.32 8.30 21.59
N PRO A 62 8.14 7.24 21.81
CA PRO A 62 7.74 6.08 22.60
C PRO A 62 7.79 6.43 24.09
N LEU A 63 6.77 7.14 24.60
CA LEU A 63 6.55 7.30 26.04
C LEU A 63 5.08 7.02 26.36
N SER A 64 4.67 5.76 26.22
CA SER A 64 3.45 5.25 26.86
C SER A 64 3.61 3.78 27.25
N SER A 65 4.55 3.52 28.17
CA SER A 65 4.43 2.41 29.12
C SER A 65 4.81 2.94 30.50
N GLY A 66 3.89 3.71 31.08
CA GLY A 66 3.82 3.95 32.50
C GLY A 66 2.66 3.14 33.07
N VAL A 67 2.97 1.95 33.59
CA VAL A 67 2.29 1.28 34.70
C VAL A 67 3.33 0.54 35.52
#